data_AF-A0A945U9X2-F1
#
_entry.id   AF-A0A945U9X2-F1
#
_cell.length_a   1.000
_cell.length_b   1.000
_cell.length_c   1.000
_cell.angle_alpha   90.00
_cell.angle_beta   90.00
_cell.angle_gamma   90.00
#
_symmetry.space_group_name_H-M   'P 1'
#
loop_
_entity.id
_entity.type
_entity.pdbx_description
1 polymer ?
#
loop_
_entity_poly.entity_id
_entity_poly.type
_entity_poly.pdbx_seq_one_letter_code
_entity_poly.pdbx_strand_id
1 'polypeptide(L)'
;MAIEPGTEEERLMLGRWIKKGQGLIVGSSALGDSYLDPNVKREEDVEKKSTEYVAYDHEVAQELPHLKDKFRWDLEKYYRDRYGPYLPQD
;
A
#
# COMPACT_ATOMS: atom_id res chain seq x y z
N MET A 1 -8.00 -13.92 -5.60
CA MET A 1 -7.70 -15.26 -5.00
C MET A 1 -6.37 -15.03 -4.33
N ALA A 2 -6.27 -15.17 -3.00
CA ALA A 2 -5.11 -14.65 -2.28
C ALA A 2 -3.78 -15.09 -2.92
N ILE A 3 -2.93 -14.11 -3.22
CA ILE A 3 -1.64 -14.31 -3.88
C ILE A 3 -0.71 -15.01 -2.90
N GLU A 4 -0.05 -16.06 -3.37
CA GLU A 4 0.86 -16.83 -2.53
C GLU A 4 2.14 -16.06 -2.19
N PRO A 5 2.61 -16.13 -0.94
CA PRO A 5 3.86 -15.49 -0.55
C PRO A 5 5.06 -16.08 -1.28
N GLY A 6 5.94 -15.22 -1.78
CA GLY A 6 7.20 -15.55 -2.44
C GLY A 6 7.09 -15.60 -3.96
N THR A 7 5.89 -15.33 -4.51
CA THR A 7 5.67 -15.29 -5.95
C THR A 7 6.12 -13.98 -6.58
N GLU A 8 6.35 -14.01 -7.89
CA GLU A 8 6.60 -12.79 -8.67
C GLU A 8 5.36 -11.87 -8.69
N GLU A 9 4.16 -12.45 -8.60
CA GLU A 9 2.91 -11.71 -8.52
C GLU A 9 2.84 -10.89 -7.22
N GLU A 10 3.21 -11.49 -6.07
CA GLU A 10 3.34 -10.75 -4.81
C GLU A 10 4.34 -9.61 -4.95
N ARG A 11 5.52 -9.88 -5.53
CA ARG A 11 6.55 -8.85 -5.72
C ARG A 11 6.01 -7.67 -6.52
N LEU A 12 5.33 -7.92 -7.63
CA LEU A 12 4.81 -6.85 -8.47
C LEU A 12 3.67 -6.08 -7.78
N MET A 13 2.73 -6.78 -7.15
CA MET A 13 1.59 -6.16 -6.48
C MET A 13 2.01 -5.37 -5.24
N LEU A 14 2.83 -5.95 -4.36
CA LEU A 14 3.37 -5.27 -3.18
C LEU A 14 4.21 -4.05 -3.58
N GLY A 15 5.04 -4.18 -4.62
CA GLY A 15 5.85 -3.09 -5.12
C GLY A 15 4.99 -1.90 -5.62
N ARG A 16 3.92 -2.20 -6.36
CA ARG A 16 2.94 -1.19 -6.83
C ARG A 16 2.18 -0.56 -5.68
N TRP A 17 1.79 -1.35 -4.68
CA TRP A 17 1.13 -0.88 -3.47
C TRP A 17 1.97 0.13 -2.70
N ILE A 18 3.24 -0.20 -2.44
CA ILE A 18 4.19 0.72 -1.81
C ILE A 18 4.35 1.99 -2.65
N LYS A 19 4.60 1.85 -3.95
CA LYS A 19 4.87 2.97 -4.86
C LYS A 19 3.70 3.95 -4.95
N LYS A 20 2.46 3.44 -5.08
CA LYS A 20 1.25 4.29 -5.13
C LYS A 20 1.02 5.06 -3.83
N GLY A 21 1.46 4.53 -2.69
CA GLY A 21 1.34 5.19 -1.39
C GLY A 21 2.44 6.21 -1.09
N GLN A 22 3.47 6.33 -1.94
CA GLN A 22 4.56 7.28 -1.71
C GLN A 22 4.09 8.72 -1.89
N GLY A 23 4.46 9.58 -0.94
CA GLY A 23 4.11 11.00 -0.97
C GLY A 23 2.65 11.33 -0.64
N LEU A 24 1.81 10.34 -0.36
CA LEU A 24 0.42 10.56 0.05
C LEU A 24 0.31 10.68 1.58
N ILE A 25 -0.54 11.61 2.03
CA ILE A 25 -0.88 11.79 3.45
C ILE A 25 -2.19 11.04 3.70
N VAL A 26 -2.05 9.77 4.07
CA VAL A 26 -3.14 8.88 4.45
C VAL A 26 -2.98 8.47 5.92
N GLY A 27 -4.09 8.41 6.63
CA GLY A 27 -4.11 7.88 8.00
C GLY A 27 -4.14 6.36 7.96
N SER A 28 -3.57 5.72 8.97
CA SER A 28 -3.71 4.28 9.21
C SER A 28 -4.47 4.09 10.51
N SER A 29 -5.54 3.30 10.47
CA SER A 29 -6.30 2.97 11.66
C SER A 29 -5.50 2.07 12.61
N ALA A 30 -5.97 1.89 13.84
CA ALA A 30 -5.38 0.90 14.76
C ALA A 30 -5.51 -0.54 14.27
N LEU A 31 -6.41 -0.78 13.31
CA LEU A 31 -6.58 -2.05 12.61
C LEU A 31 -5.78 -2.08 11.30
N GLY A 32 -4.91 -1.10 11.05
CA GLY A 32 -4.04 -1.03 9.89
C GLY A 32 -4.72 -0.69 8.56
N ASP A 33 -6.06 -0.58 8.51
CA ASP A 33 -6.77 -0.08 7.35
C ASP A 33 -6.43 1.40 7.08
N SER A 34 -6.12 1.72 5.82
CA SER A 34 -5.91 3.10 5.38
C SER A 34 -7.22 3.88 5.32
N TYR A 35 -7.19 5.16 5.69
CA TYR A 35 -8.34 6.06 5.58
C TYR A 35 -7.90 7.52 5.32
N LEU A 36 -8.84 8.33 4.82
CA LEU A 36 -8.66 9.77 4.71
C LEU A 36 -9.29 10.48 5.91
N ASP A 37 -8.49 11.23 6.65
CA ASP A 37 -9.02 12.11 7.70
C ASP A 37 -9.83 13.25 7.04
N PRO A 38 -11.13 13.39 7.35
CA PRO A 38 -12.00 14.42 6.77
C PRO A 38 -11.64 15.83 7.26
N ASN A 39 -10.85 15.98 8.32
CA ASN A 39 -10.44 17.28 8.87
C ASN A 39 -9.19 17.85 8.16
N VAL A 40 -8.47 17.02 7.41
CA VAL A 40 -7.28 17.45 6.67
C VAL A 40 -7.70 17.97 5.29
N LYS A 41 -7.45 19.26 5.05
CA LYS A 41 -7.64 19.86 3.72
C LYS A 41 -6.47 19.48 2.82
N ARG A 42 -6.78 18.87 1.67
CA ARG A 42 -5.82 18.49 0.63
C ARG A 42 -6.13 19.27 -0.65
N GLU A 43 -5.12 19.45 -1.49
CA GLU A 43 -5.33 19.93 -2.86
C GLU A 43 -6.13 18.88 -3.65
N GLU A 44 -6.90 19.31 -4.65
CA GLU A 44 -7.84 18.43 -5.37
C GLU A 44 -7.15 17.22 -6.01
N ASP A 45 -5.96 17.39 -6.54
CA ASP A 45 -5.19 16.30 -7.15
C ASP A 45 -4.68 15.31 -6.09
N VAL A 46 -4.24 15.80 -4.92
CA VAL A 46 -3.80 15.00 -3.78
C VAL A 46 -4.98 14.25 -3.17
N GLU A 47 -6.15 14.89 -3.01
CA GLU A 47 -7.36 14.26 -2.50
C GLU A 47 -7.80 13.09 -3.41
N LYS A 48 -7.79 13.31 -4.73
CA LYS A 48 -8.12 12.27 -5.71
C LYS A 48 -7.15 11.09 -5.63
N LYS A 49 -5.83 11.35 -5.67
CA LYS A 49 -4.80 10.30 -5.55
C LYS A 49 -4.90 9.54 -4.24
N SER A 50 -5.19 10.24 -3.14
CA SER A 50 -5.33 9.64 -1.81
C SER A 50 -6.58 8.76 -1.73
N THR A 51 -7.69 9.18 -2.34
CA THR A 51 -8.92 8.38 -2.41
C THR A 51 -8.71 7.11 -3.23
N GLU A 52 -8.09 7.24 -4.40
CA GLU A 52 -7.73 6.11 -5.26
C GLU A 52 -6.77 5.15 -4.55
N TYR A 53 -5.81 5.68 -3.79
CA TYR A 53 -4.90 4.87 -3.00
C TYR A 53 -5.61 4.10 -1.88
N VAL A 54 -6.49 4.74 -1.10
CA VAL A 54 -7.21 4.05 -0.02
C VAL A 54 -8.08 2.91 -0.56
N ALA A 55 -8.78 3.14 -1.68
CA ALA A 55 -9.56 2.06 -2.31
C ALA A 55 -8.66 0.91 -2.77
N TYR A 56 -7.50 1.25 -3.37
CA TYR A 56 -6.52 0.27 -3.81
C TYR A 56 -5.86 -0.49 -2.65
N ASP A 57 -5.58 0.18 -1.54
CA ASP A 57 -5.05 -0.41 -0.31
C ASP A 57 -5.97 -1.51 0.23
N HIS A 58 -7.29 -1.24 0.27
CA HIS A 58 -8.29 -2.21 0.71
C HIS A 58 -8.41 -3.40 -0.25
N GLU A 59 -8.29 -3.17 -1.56
CA GLU A 59 -8.27 -4.23 -2.58
C GLU A 59 -7.02 -5.12 -2.43
N VAL A 60 -5.84 -4.52 -2.34
CA VAL A 60 -4.58 -5.26 -2.22
C VAL A 60 -4.50 -6.00 -0.89
N ALA A 61 -5.05 -5.45 0.19
CA ALA A 61 -5.15 -6.14 1.47
C ALA A 61 -5.98 -7.44 1.41
N GLN A 62 -6.93 -7.55 0.47
CA GLN A 62 -7.67 -8.79 0.24
C GLN A 62 -6.88 -9.80 -0.58
N GLU A 63 -6.07 -9.34 -1.54
CA GLU A 63 -5.22 -10.21 -2.36
C GLU A 63 -3.93 -10.63 -1.63
N LEU A 64 -3.43 -9.83 -0.67
CA LEU A 64 -2.25 -10.10 0.15
C LEU A 64 -2.60 -10.12 1.66
N PRO A 65 -3.45 -11.05 2.12
CA PRO A 65 -3.98 -11.05 3.49
C PRO A 65 -2.91 -11.23 4.57
N HIS A 66 -1.77 -11.86 4.26
CA HIS A 66 -0.64 -12.01 5.19
C HIS A 66 0.17 -10.73 5.39
N LEU A 67 -0.04 -9.72 4.54
CA LEU A 67 0.53 -8.38 4.66
C LEU A 67 -0.48 -7.35 5.14
N LYS A 68 -1.73 -7.78 5.36
CA LYS A 68 -2.77 -6.94 5.93
C LYS A 68 -2.32 -6.42 7.30
N ASP A 69 -2.77 -5.22 7.63
CA ASP A 69 -2.55 -4.50 8.89
C ASP A 69 -1.10 -4.03 9.13
N LYS A 70 -0.19 -4.25 8.16
CA LYS A 70 1.18 -3.75 8.25
C LYS A 70 1.24 -2.29 7.83
N PHE A 71 1.97 -1.48 8.60
CA PHE A 71 2.28 -0.12 8.18
C PHE A 71 3.13 -0.12 6.92
N ARG A 72 3.06 0.96 6.13
CA ARG A 72 3.85 1.09 4.89
C ARG A 72 5.34 0.82 5.10
N TRP A 73 5.91 1.27 6.22
CA TRP A 73 7.32 0.99 6.55
C TRP A 73 7.60 -0.51 6.72
N ASP A 74 6.69 -1.27 7.33
CA ASP A 74 6.81 -2.72 7.46
C ASP A 74 6.68 -3.41 6.10
N LEU A 75 5.80 -2.93 5.22
CA LEU A 75 5.68 -3.40 3.83
C LEU A 75 6.97 -3.13 3.04
N GLU A 76 7.53 -1.92 3.15
CA GLU A 76 8.81 -1.54 2.52
C GLU A 76 9.98 -2.38 3.03
N LYS A 77 10.02 -2.64 4.35
CA LYS A 77 11.02 -3.52 4.95
C LYS A 77 10.86 -4.95 4.43
N TYR A 78 9.64 -5.49 4.46
CA TYR A 78 9.33 -6.82 3.94
C TYR A 78 9.75 -6.97 2.48
N TYR A 79 9.39 -6.00 1.64
CA TYR A 79 9.76 -6.00 0.23
C TYR A 79 11.28 -6.03 0.06
N ARG A 80 11.99 -5.13 0.75
CA ARG A 80 13.44 -5.00 0.65
C ARG A 80 14.18 -6.26 1.11
N ASP A 81 13.74 -6.85 2.21
CA ASP A 81 14.36 -8.05 2.78
C ASP A 81 14.19 -9.27 1.85
N ARG A 82 13.13 -9.30 1.03
CA ARG A 82 12.78 -10.44 0.18
C ARG A 82 13.17 -10.29 -1.29
N TYR A 83 13.04 -9.09 -1.85
CA TYR A 83 13.16 -8.82 -3.28
C TYR A 83 14.27 -7.81 -3.62
N GLY A 84 14.90 -7.22 -2.61
CA GLY A 84 15.93 -6.20 -2.77
C GLY A 84 15.38 -4.77 -2.75
N PRO A 85 16.27 -3.76 -2.86
CA PRO A 85 15.94 -2.38 -2.54
C PRO A 85 15.11 -1.65 -3.60
N TYR A 86 14.92 -2.24 -4.78
CA TYR A 86 14.32 -1.56 -5.93
C TYR A 86 12.88 -2.01 -6.13
N LEU A 87 11.94 -1.07 -5.98
CA LEU A 87 10.55 -1.24 -6.37
C LEU A 87 10.45 -1.46 -7.89
N PRO A 88 9.40 -2.16 -8.38
CA PRO A 88 9.24 -2.39 -9.81
C PRO A 88 9.14 -1.07 -10.57
N GLN A 89 9.79 -1.04 -11.74
CA GLN A 89 9.58 0.04 -12.71
C GLN A 89 8.20 -0.11 -13.35
N ASP A 90 7.60 1.01 -13.76
CA ASP A 90 6.27 1.02 -14.39
C ASP A 90 6.26 0.25 -15.73
#